data_AF-A0A7S3T317-F1
#
_entry.id   AF-A0A7S3T317-F1
#
_cell.length_a   1.000
_cell.length_b   1.000
_cell.length_c   1.000
_cell.angle_alpha   90.00
_cell.angle_beta   90.00
_cell.angle_gamma   90.00
#
_symmetry.space_group_name_H-M   'P 1'
#
loop_
_entity.id
_entity.type
_entity.pdbx_description
1 polymer ?
#
loop_
_entity_poly.entity_id
_entity_poly.type
_entity_poly.pdbx_seq_one_letter_code
_entity_poly.pdbx_strand_id
1 'polypeptide(L)'
;QADDDTKKAYCTRELDEAEDQKKELETEISDLGKVTEEGEDKVAALAEELAALSKGMRDLDKDVAEATEQRKSEHADFVENLAANNAAKELLGIAKNRLNKFYNPTQYDPGVGPEMANEQERIARNFGVTLAQEPEGASSPSRQAPALVQVRQHAQEAEPKRKESQGVLAMIDELVGVLDKEIQEMKVDDAKMQQAYETTTEDAAEKRATDAKTLAEKEAVKADMEAK
;
A
#
# COMPACT_ATOMS: atom_id res chain seq x y z
N GLN A 1 -57.62 -58.92 -63.90
CA GLN A 1 -57.61 -59.78 -62.69
C GLN A 1 -56.19 -60.07 -62.22
N ALA A 2 -55.42 -61.03 -62.77
CA ALA A 2 -54.07 -61.31 -62.25
C ALA A 2 -53.11 -60.10 -62.26
N ASP A 3 -53.19 -59.26 -63.30
CA ASP A 3 -52.38 -58.03 -63.40
C ASP A 3 -52.82 -56.96 -62.37
N ASP A 4 -54.11 -56.90 -62.04
CA ASP A 4 -54.65 -55.98 -61.03
C ASP A 4 -54.29 -56.45 -59.62
N ASP A 5 -54.33 -57.75 -59.36
CA ASP A 5 -53.92 -58.35 -58.08
C ASP A 5 -52.42 -58.11 -57.82
N THR A 6 -51.60 -58.19 -58.87
CA THR A 6 -50.16 -57.88 -58.80
C THR A 6 -49.91 -56.40 -58.50
N LYS A 7 -50.62 -55.48 -59.19
CA LYS A 7 -50.52 -54.04 -58.92
C LYS A 7 -50.98 -53.68 -57.53
N LYS A 8 -52.07 -54.30 -57.03
CA LYS A 8 -52.56 -54.08 -55.67
C LYS A 8 -51.51 -54.49 -54.64
N ALA A 9 -50.91 -55.67 -54.78
CA ALA A 9 -49.86 -56.14 -53.87
C ALA A 9 -48.62 -55.22 -53.90
N TYR A 10 -48.24 -54.74 -55.09
CA TYR A 10 -47.19 -53.74 -55.24
C TYR A 10 -47.53 -52.44 -54.48
N CYS A 11 -48.71 -51.86 -54.71
CA CYS A 11 -49.12 -50.64 -54.03
C CYS A 11 -49.19 -50.79 -52.51
N THR A 12 -49.69 -51.92 -51.99
CA THR A 12 -49.74 -52.16 -50.55
C THR A 12 -48.34 -52.23 -49.95
N ARG A 13 -47.41 -52.98 -50.57
CA ARG A 13 -46.03 -53.04 -50.12
C ARG A 13 -45.35 -51.66 -50.09
N GLU A 14 -45.51 -50.87 -51.16
CA GLU A 14 -44.91 -49.54 -51.23
C GLU A 14 -45.53 -48.57 -50.20
N LEU A 15 -46.82 -48.70 -49.89
CA LEU A 15 -47.45 -47.93 -48.82
C LEU A 15 -46.92 -48.34 -47.44
N ASP A 16 -46.78 -49.63 -47.17
CA ASP A 16 -46.20 -50.13 -45.93
C ASP A 16 -44.75 -49.65 -45.76
N GLU A 17 -43.93 -49.74 -46.81
CA GLU A 17 -42.55 -49.22 -46.84
C GLU A 17 -42.50 -47.70 -46.60
N ALA A 18 -43.39 -46.93 -47.23
CA ALA A 18 -43.47 -45.48 -47.03
C ALA A 18 -43.95 -45.11 -45.61
N GLU A 19 -44.88 -45.86 -45.03
CA GLU A 19 -45.33 -45.66 -43.64
C GLU A 19 -44.21 -45.93 -42.64
N ASP A 20 -43.40 -46.96 -42.87
CA ASP A 20 -42.26 -47.28 -42.01
C ASP A 20 -41.15 -46.22 -42.13
N GLN A 21 -40.81 -45.79 -43.35
CA GLN A 21 -39.89 -44.66 -43.57
C GLN A 21 -40.38 -43.37 -42.91
N LYS A 22 -41.68 -43.09 -42.99
CA LYS A 22 -42.27 -41.94 -42.32
C LYS A 22 -42.05 -41.99 -40.81
N LYS A 23 -42.32 -43.14 -40.17
CA LYS A 23 -42.13 -43.30 -38.72
C LYS A 23 -40.67 -43.17 -38.31
N GLU A 24 -39.76 -43.72 -39.12
CA GLU A 24 -38.31 -43.59 -38.91
C GLU A 24 -37.88 -42.12 -38.95
N LEU A 25 -38.27 -41.39 -40.01
CA LEU A 25 -37.99 -39.96 -40.15
C LEU A 25 -38.64 -39.11 -39.05
N GLU A 26 -39.87 -39.40 -38.63
CA GLU A 26 -40.53 -38.71 -37.52
C GLU A 26 -39.77 -38.90 -36.20
N THR A 27 -39.22 -40.10 -35.98
CA THR A 27 -38.39 -40.39 -34.80
C THR A 27 -37.06 -39.66 -34.88
N GLU A 28 -36.40 -39.67 -36.04
CA GLU A 28 -35.14 -38.96 -36.26
C GLU A 28 -35.30 -37.44 -36.09
N ILE A 29 -36.38 -36.85 -36.62
CA ILE A 29 -36.71 -35.43 -36.42
C ILE A 29 -36.92 -35.12 -34.93
N SER A 30 -37.63 -35.97 -34.20
CA SER A 30 -37.83 -35.81 -32.76
C SER A 30 -36.50 -35.83 -32.00
N ASP A 31 -35.60 -36.77 -32.32
CA ASP A 31 -34.32 -36.90 -31.64
C ASP A 31 -33.36 -35.77 -32.01
N LEU A 32 -33.33 -35.33 -33.26
CA LEU A 32 -32.60 -34.12 -33.70
C LEU A 32 -33.13 -32.86 -32.99
N GLY A 33 -34.46 -32.75 -32.80
CA GLY A 33 -35.08 -31.66 -32.07
C GLY A 33 -34.57 -31.57 -30.63
N LYS A 34 -34.53 -32.70 -29.91
CA LYS A 34 -33.99 -32.75 -28.53
C LYS A 34 -32.51 -32.36 -28.47
N VAL A 35 -31.69 -32.85 -29.40
CA VAL A 35 -30.26 -32.51 -29.46
C VAL A 35 -30.06 -31.01 -29.71
N THR A 36 -30.92 -30.41 -30.53
CA THR A 36 -30.90 -28.96 -30.79
C THR A 36 -31.24 -28.17 -29.53
N GLU A 37 -32.32 -28.52 -28.83
CA GLU A 37 -32.70 -27.88 -27.56
C GLU A 37 -31.58 -28.02 -26.50
N GLU A 38 -31.01 -29.21 -26.34
CA GLU A 38 -29.87 -29.43 -25.44
C GLU A 38 -28.62 -28.62 -25.84
N GLY A 39 -28.42 -28.39 -27.14
CA GLY A 39 -27.34 -27.57 -27.68
C GLY A 39 -27.55 -26.10 -27.37
N GLU A 40 -28.75 -25.57 -27.61
CA GLU A 40 -29.12 -24.19 -27.31
C GLU A 40 -28.97 -23.88 -25.81
N ASP A 41 -29.40 -24.79 -24.93
CA ASP A 41 -29.25 -24.64 -23.48
C ASP A 41 -27.77 -24.57 -23.06
N LYS A 42 -26.89 -25.40 -23.66
CA LYS A 42 -25.45 -25.36 -23.39
C LYS A 42 -24.80 -24.08 -23.90
N VAL A 43 -25.19 -23.61 -25.08
CA VAL A 43 -24.70 -22.34 -25.65
C VAL A 43 -25.11 -21.16 -24.76
N ALA A 44 -26.34 -21.15 -24.26
CA ALA A 44 -26.82 -20.14 -23.32
C ALA A 44 -26.00 -20.17 -22.02
N ALA A 45 -25.79 -21.35 -21.42
CA ALA A 45 -24.98 -21.50 -20.22
C ALA A 45 -23.52 -21.02 -20.44
N LEU A 46 -22.89 -21.39 -21.54
CA LEU A 46 -21.54 -20.92 -21.89
C LEU A 46 -21.48 -19.39 -22.07
N ALA A 47 -22.53 -18.79 -22.65
CA ALA A 47 -22.61 -17.34 -22.80
C ALA A 47 -22.65 -16.62 -21.44
N GLU A 48 -23.42 -17.15 -20.48
CA GLU A 48 -23.47 -16.62 -19.12
C GLU A 48 -22.13 -16.77 -18.39
N GLU A 49 -21.49 -17.93 -18.50
CA GLU A 49 -20.16 -18.18 -17.91
C GLU A 49 -19.10 -17.24 -18.48
N LEU A 50 -19.09 -17.01 -19.80
CA LEU A 50 -18.19 -16.06 -20.47
C LEU A 50 -18.42 -14.62 -19.99
N ALA A 51 -19.68 -14.21 -19.86
CA ALA A 51 -20.02 -12.89 -19.35
C ALA A 51 -19.56 -12.71 -17.89
N ALA A 52 -19.76 -13.73 -17.06
CA ALA A 52 -19.31 -13.74 -15.67
C ALA A 52 -17.78 -13.67 -15.56
N LEU A 53 -17.05 -14.46 -16.36
CA LEU A 53 -15.59 -14.47 -16.38
C LEU A 53 -15.02 -13.13 -16.87
N SER A 54 -15.57 -12.58 -17.96
CA SER A 54 -15.19 -11.27 -18.50
C SER A 54 -15.41 -10.15 -17.47
N LYS A 55 -16.53 -10.22 -16.72
CA LYS A 55 -16.78 -9.29 -15.61
C LYS A 55 -15.74 -9.47 -14.50
N GLY A 56 -15.48 -10.71 -14.06
CA GLY A 56 -14.49 -11.00 -13.02
C GLY A 56 -13.08 -10.49 -13.35
N MET A 57 -12.68 -10.54 -14.64
CA MET A 57 -11.40 -9.97 -15.08
C MET A 57 -11.36 -8.44 -15.01
N ARG A 58 -12.47 -7.76 -15.32
CA ARG A 58 -12.57 -6.29 -15.20
C ARG A 58 -12.57 -5.85 -13.74
N ASP A 59 -13.28 -6.59 -12.89
CA ASP A 59 -13.30 -6.35 -11.45
C ASP A 59 -11.88 -6.53 -10.86
N LEU A 60 -11.17 -7.59 -11.28
CA LEU A 60 -9.77 -7.81 -10.88
C LEU A 60 -8.85 -6.66 -11.33
N ASP A 61 -8.97 -6.17 -12.56
CA ASP A 61 -8.17 -5.02 -13.05
C ASP A 61 -8.43 -3.76 -12.22
N LYS A 62 -9.69 -3.56 -11.82
CA LYS A 62 -10.09 -2.44 -10.99
C LYS A 62 -9.48 -2.57 -9.59
N ASP A 63 -9.57 -3.75 -8.97
CA ASP A 63 -9.03 -4.01 -7.63
C ASP A 63 -7.51 -3.78 -7.61
N VAL A 64 -6.79 -4.22 -8.66
CA VAL A 64 -5.34 -3.95 -8.80
C VAL A 64 -5.07 -2.46 -8.89
N ALA A 65 -5.83 -1.72 -9.71
CA ALA A 65 -5.65 -0.27 -9.84
C ALA A 65 -5.92 0.48 -8.53
N GLU A 66 -6.96 0.09 -7.78
CA GLU A 66 -7.27 0.67 -6.46
C GLU A 66 -6.18 0.35 -5.44
N ALA A 67 -5.71 -0.90 -5.40
CA ALA A 67 -4.60 -1.30 -4.54
C ALA A 67 -3.31 -0.54 -4.86
N THR A 68 -3.00 -0.32 -6.15
CA THR A 68 -1.85 0.47 -6.58
C THR A 68 -1.94 1.92 -6.09
N GLU A 69 -3.11 2.54 -6.18
CA GLU A 69 -3.29 3.92 -5.74
C GLU A 69 -3.21 4.05 -4.22
N GLN A 70 -3.84 3.14 -3.49
CA GLN A 70 -3.72 3.05 -2.04
C GLN A 70 -2.25 2.91 -1.62
N ARG A 71 -1.50 2.02 -2.27
CA ARG A 71 -0.09 1.80 -1.97
C ARG A 71 0.76 3.06 -2.16
N LYS A 72 0.51 3.84 -3.21
CA LYS A 72 1.21 5.13 -3.43
C LYS A 72 0.90 6.12 -2.32
N SER A 73 -0.36 6.24 -1.91
CA SER A 73 -0.77 7.14 -0.85
C SER A 73 -0.11 6.76 0.47
N GLU A 74 -0.20 5.48 0.86
CA GLU A 74 0.41 4.98 2.09
C GLU A 74 1.93 5.13 2.08
N HIS A 75 2.59 4.90 0.94
CA HIS A 75 4.04 5.09 0.83
C HIS A 75 4.44 6.57 0.96
N ALA A 76 3.66 7.48 0.38
CA ALA A 76 3.90 8.91 0.51
C ALA A 76 3.81 9.36 1.97
N ASP A 77 2.76 8.93 2.68
CA ASP A 77 2.59 9.19 4.12
C ASP A 77 3.73 8.58 4.95
N PHE A 78 4.18 7.37 4.60
CA PHE A 78 5.33 6.74 5.25
C PHE A 78 6.61 7.56 5.08
N VAL A 79 6.91 8.03 3.86
CA VAL A 79 8.11 8.84 3.60
C VAL A 79 8.05 10.16 4.36
N GLU A 80 6.89 10.83 4.37
CA GLU A 80 6.70 12.07 5.12
C GLU A 80 6.92 11.86 6.62
N ASN A 81 6.26 10.87 7.22
CA ASN A 81 6.37 10.58 8.65
C ASN A 81 7.78 10.12 9.03
N LEU A 82 8.44 9.34 8.18
CA LEU A 82 9.83 8.94 8.38
C LEU A 82 10.76 10.16 8.38
N ALA A 83 10.57 11.10 7.45
CA ALA A 83 11.36 12.34 7.40
C ALA A 83 11.12 13.21 8.64
N ALA A 84 9.85 13.38 9.04
CA ALA A 84 9.47 14.15 10.22
C ALA A 84 10.06 13.56 11.51
N ASN A 85 9.98 12.24 11.70
CA ASN A 85 10.52 11.56 12.88
C ASN A 85 12.05 11.61 12.94
N ASN A 86 12.74 11.49 11.80
CA ASN A 86 14.20 11.69 11.75
C ASN A 86 14.58 13.14 12.09
N ALA A 87 13.88 14.13 11.55
CA ALA A 87 14.11 15.54 11.85
C ALA A 87 13.86 15.84 13.35
N ALA A 88 12.79 15.30 13.93
CA ALA A 88 12.51 15.42 15.36
C ALA A 88 13.63 14.82 16.22
N LYS A 89 14.13 13.64 15.83
CA LYS A 89 15.26 12.98 16.49
C LYS A 89 16.53 13.84 16.44
N GLU A 90 16.84 14.45 15.30
CA GLU A 90 17.97 15.37 15.16
C GLU A 90 17.83 16.61 16.06
N LEU A 91 16.64 17.22 16.09
CA LEU A 91 16.36 18.38 16.95
C LEU A 91 16.52 18.04 18.44
N LEU A 92 16.05 16.86 18.88
CA LEU A 92 16.26 16.38 20.25
C LEU A 92 17.75 16.14 20.54
N GLY A 93 18.51 15.62 19.57
CA GLY A 93 19.96 15.46 19.67
C GLY A 93 20.68 16.80 19.86
N ILE A 94 20.31 17.82 19.09
CA ILE A 94 20.85 19.19 19.24
C ILE A 94 20.49 19.77 20.60
N ALA A 95 19.24 19.62 21.05
CA ALA A 95 18.78 20.10 22.36
C ALA A 95 19.55 19.42 23.50
N LYS A 96 19.74 18.10 23.43
CA LYS A 96 20.55 17.33 24.39
C LYS A 96 21.98 17.85 24.45
N ASN A 97 22.62 18.04 23.30
CA ASN A 97 23.98 18.55 23.23
C ASN A 97 24.10 19.97 23.82
N ARG A 98 23.14 20.85 23.52
CA ARG A 98 23.08 22.20 24.11
C ARG A 98 22.94 22.17 25.63
N LEU A 99 22.09 21.29 26.17
CA LEU A 99 21.96 21.10 27.62
C LEU A 99 23.25 20.57 28.24
N ASN A 100 23.93 19.62 27.59
CA ASN A 100 25.22 19.11 28.05
C ASN A 100 26.27 20.20 28.20
N LYS A 101 26.30 21.23 27.34
CA LYS A 101 27.20 22.39 27.48
C LYS A 101 27.18 23.01 28.87
N PHE A 102 26.00 23.10 29.49
CA PHE A 102 25.78 23.75 30.78
C PHE A 102 25.79 22.78 31.95
N TYR A 103 25.21 21.59 31.78
CA TYR A 103 24.98 20.65 32.88
C TYR A 103 26.04 19.53 32.95
N ASN A 104 26.58 19.09 31.81
CA ASN A 104 27.58 18.02 31.69
C ASN A 104 28.69 18.37 30.66
N PRO A 105 29.61 19.30 30.97
CA PRO A 105 30.55 19.84 29.98
C PRO A 105 31.48 18.81 29.32
N THR A 106 31.73 17.67 29.97
CA THR A 106 32.53 16.57 29.40
C THR A 106 31.82 15.78 28.31
N GLN A 107 30.49 15.87 28.21
CA GLN A 107 29.66 15.22 27.19
C GLN A 107 29.19 16.20 26.10
N TYR A 108 29.68 17.44 26.12
CA TYR A 108 29.36 18.44 25.10
C TYR A 108 30.25 18.23 23.86
N ASP A 109 29.63 18.10 22.69
CA ASP A 109 30.31 18.03 21.41
C ASP A 109 30.12 19.33 20.62
N PRO A 110 31.18 20.15 20.42
CA PRO A 110 31.08 21.40 19.66
C PRO A 110 30.76 21.20 18.17
N GLY A 111 30.89 19.99 17.62
CA GLY A 111 30.62 19.68 16.20
C GLY A 111 29.14 19.48 15.85
N VAL A 112 28.29 19.14 16.81
CA VAL A 112 26.88 18.72 16.57
C VAL A 112 25.90 19.91 16.48
N GLY A 113 26.36 21.15 16.72
CA GLY A 113 25.48 22.32 16.87
C GLY A 113 25.67 23.55 15.98
N PRO A 114 26.82 23.85 15.33
CA PRO A 114 27.03 25.21 14.80
C PRO A 114 26.19 25.55 13.57
N GLU A 115 25.88 24.60 12.68
CA GLU A 115 25.12 24.90 11.45
C GLU A 115 23.61 25.01 11.68
N MET A 116 23.03 24.20 12.57
CA MET A 116 21.59 24.23 12.91
C MET A 116 21.25 25.21 14.06
N ALA A 117 22.24 25.59 14.89
CA ALA A 117 22.05 26.66 15.89
C ALA A 117 21.80 28.02 15.23
N ASN A 118 22.42 28.29 14.08
CA ASN A 118 22.17 29.48 13.27
C ASN A 118 20.76 29.48 12.66
N GLU A 119 20.23 28.31 12.28
CA GLU A 119 18.85 28.13 11.82
C GLU A 119 17.85 28.38 12.96
N GLN A 120 18.17 27.90 14.17
CA GLN A 120 17.38 28.12 15.39
C GLN A 120 17.39 29.58 15.84
N GLU A 121 18.49 30.32 15.63
CA GLU A 121 18.54 31.76 15.85
C GLU A 121 17.67 32.53 14.84
N ARG A 122 17.57 32.05 13.59
CA ARG A 122 16.62 32.53 12.58
C ARG A 122 15.16 32.25 12.96
N ILE A 123 14.84 31.04 13.42
CA ILE A 123 13.49 30.68 13.86
C ILE A 123 13.11 31.48 15.12
N ALA A 124 13.98 31.57 16.12
CA ALA A 124 13.74 32.37 17.32
C ALA A 124 13.52 33.86 17.01
N ARG A 125 14.28 34.41 16.04
CA ARG A 125 14.10 35.78 15.55
C ARG A 125 12.78 35.97 14.79
N ASN A 126 12.34 34.98 14.01
CA ASN A 126 11.03 34.98 13.32
C ASN A 126 9.83 34.86 14.28
N PHE A 127 10.01 34.17 15.42
CA PHE A 127 8.99 34.03 16.47
C PHE A 127 9.11 35.06 17.60
N GLY A 128 9.94 36.11 17.43
CA GLY A 128 10.03 37.23 18.37
C GLY A 128 10.66 36.90 19.73
N VAL A 129 11.36 35.77 19.85
CA VAL A 129 12.08 35.37 21.06
C VAL A 129 13.51 35.89 20.98
N THR A 130 13.80 37.00 21.68
CA THR A 130 15.18 37.46 21.87
C THR A 130 15.90 36.55 22.85
N LEU A 131 16.78 35.68 22.33
CA LEU A 131 17.84 35.05 23.13
C LEU A 131 18.78 36.17 23.61
N ALA A 132 18.79 36.42 24.92
CA ALA A 132 19.70 37.40 25.51
C ALA A 132 21.15 37.02 25.19
N GLN A 133 21.79 37.78 24.30
CA GLN A 133 23.23 37.76 24.14
C GLN A 133 23.82 38.45 25.37
N GLU A 134 24.66 37.75 26.13
CA GLU A 134 25.52 38.44 27.10
C GLU A 134 26.49 39.34 26.31
N PRO A 135 26.60 40.63 26.66
CA PRO A 135 27.43 41.54 25.88
C PRO A 135 28.92 41.25 26.11
N GLU A 136 29.54 40.70 25.08
CA GLU A 136 30.98 40.74 24.84
C GLU A 136 31.44 42.20 24.68
N GLY A 137 32.27 42.67 25.61
CA GLY A 137 33.28 43.70 25.38
C GLY A 137 32.81 45.12 25.00
N ALA A 138 32.41 45.93 25.98
CA ALA A 138 32.42 47.39 25.85
C ALA A 138 33.63 47.99 26.58
N SER A 139 34.61 48.44 25.81
CA SER A 139 35.74 49.25 26.26
C SER A 139 35.28 50.69 26.52
N SER A 140 35.63 51.25 27.68
CA SER A 140 35.61 52.70 27.89
C SER A 140 36.69 53.12 28.90
N PRO A 141 37.41 54.23 28.68
CA PRO A 141 38.66 54.54 29.39
C PRO A 141 38.46 55.32 30.70
N SER A 142 39.31 54.99 31.67
CA SER A 142 39.91 55.87 32.68
C SER A 142 39.00 56.66 33.65
N ARG A 143 38.83 56.12 34.87
CA ARG A 143 38.91 56.92 36.12
C ARG A 143 39.25 56.07 37.36
N GLN A 144 40.48 56.27 37.82
CA GLN A 144 41.09 56.15 39.16
C GLN A 144 40.38 55.32 40.26
N ALA A 145 41.14 54.36 40.81
CA ALA A 145 40.87 53.60 42.05
C ALA A 145 41.10 54.47 43.32
N PRO A 146 40.72 54.05 44.56
CA PRO A 146 41.35 52.89 45.22
C PRO A 146 40.46 51.99 46.11
N ALA A 147 40.85 50.71 46.15
CA ALA A 147 41.07 49.85 47.33
C ALA A 147 39.92 49.32 48.22
N LEU A 148 40.06 48.00 48.47
CA LEU A 148 39.71 47.21 49.67
C LEU A 148 38.23 46.89 49.91
N VAL A 149 37.85 45.61 49.72
CA VAL A 149 37.64 44.65 50.82
C VAL A 149 37.50 43.25 50.21
N GLN A 150 38.39 42.38 50.65
CA GLN A 150 38.42 40.94 50.41
C GLN A 150 37.41 40.28 51.35
N VAL A 151 36.38 39.61 50.81
CA VAL A 151 35.68 38.52 51.50
C VAL A 151 35.50 37.37 50.51
N ARG A 152 36.39 36.38 50.62
CA ARG A 152 36.09 34.99 50.30
C ARG A 152 35.04 34.50 51.30
N GLN A 153 34.04 33.77 50.82
CA GLN A 153 32.95 33.03 51.50
C GLN A 153 31.64 33.56 50.91
N HIS A 154 30.92 32.84 50.05
CA HIS A 154 30.59 31.44 50.09
C HIS A 154 30.61 30.84 48.68
N ALA A 155 31.29 29.70 48.54
CA ALA A 155 30.86 28.67 47.61
C ALA A 155 29.46 28.24 48.08
N GLN A 156 28.45 28.94 47.59
CA GLN A 156 27.05 28.59 47.84
C GLN A 156 26.71 27.52 46.81
N GLU A 157 26.71 26.27 47.28
CA GLU A 157 26.26 25.04 46.64
C GLU A 157 25.55 25.23 45.29
N ALA A 158 26.28 24.91 44.22
CA ALA A 158 25.72 24.61 42.91
C ALA A 158 25.08 23.20 42.87
N GLU A 159 24.47 22.74 43.96
CA GLU A 159 24.02 21.36 44.12
C GLU A 159 22.53 21.07 43.82
N PRO A 160 21.55 22.00 43.85
CA PRO A 160 20.18 21.64 43.47
C PRO A 160 19.97 21.61 41.94
N LYS A 161 20.68 22.44 41.15
CA LYS A 161 20.46 22.56 39.70
C LYS A 161 20.95 21.37 38.87
N ARG A 162 21.91 20.58 39.37
CA ARG A 162 22.49 19.45 38.63
C ARG A 162 21.63 18.18 38.67
N LYS A 163 20.89 17.94 39.77
CA LYS A 163 20.01 16.77 39.91
C LYS A 163 18.75 16.88 39.06
N GLU A 164 18.12 18.04 39.01
CA GLU A 164 16.92 18.26 38.18
C GLU A 164 17.23 18.20 36.67
N SER A 165 18.38 18.71 36.24
CA SER A 165 18.81 18.66 34.83
C SER A 165 19.10 17.24 34.32
N GLN A 166 19.50 16.32 35.20
CA GLN A 166 19.68 14.90 34.81
C GLN A 166 18.36 14.23 34.46
N GLY A 167 17.26 14.61 35.11
CA GLY A 167 15.92 14.08 34.79
C GLY A 167 15.45 14.50 33.39
N VAL A 168 15.68 15.77 33.00
CA VAL A 168 15.31 16.26 31.67
C VAL A 168 16.15 15.62 30.56
N LEU A 169 17.46 15.44 30.79
CA LEU A 169 18.33 14.72 29.83
C LEU A 169 17.90 13.26 29.66
N ALA A 170 17.51 12.58 30.75
CA ALA A 170 16.98 11.22 30.69
C ALA A 170 15.64 11.17 29.94
N MET A 171 14.77 12.16 30.11
CA MET A 171 13.52 12.25 29.37
C MET A 171 13.76 12.49 27.86
N ILE A 172 14.76 13.30 27.48
CA ILE A 172 15.14 13.46 26.06
C ILE A 172 15.65 12.14 25.48
N ASP A 173 16.46 11.39 26.24
CA ASP A 173 16.93 10.07 25.81
C ASP A 173 15.80 9.05 25.66
N GLU A 174 14.80 9.09 26.55
CA GLU A 174 13.59 8.29 26.42
C GLU A 174 12.81 8.67 25.16
N LEU A 175 12.60 9.96 24.89
CA LEU A 175 11.91 10.43 23.67
C LEU A 175 12.66 10.04 22.39
N VAL A 176 13.98 10.17 22.36
CA VAL A 176 14.81 9.69 21.23
C VAL A 176 14.66 8.19 21.06
N GLY A 177 14.64 7.42 22.16
CA GLY A 177 14.41 5.98 22.13
C GLY A 177 13.01 5.59 21.64
N VAL A 178 11.98 6.37 21.96
CA VAL A 178 10.61 6.19 21.43
C VAL A 178 10.59 6.47 19.92
N LEU A 179 11.18 7.58 19.47
CA LEU A 179 11.27 7.90 18.04
C LEU A 179 12.06 6.84 17.27
N ASP A 180 13.13 6.29 17.84
CA ASP A 180 13.88 5.19 17.23
C ASP A 180 13.03 3.93 17.04
N LYS A 181 12.22 3.57 18.03
CA LYS A 181 11.27 2.45 17.90
C LYS A 181 10.22 2.73 16.85
N GLU A 182 9.62 3.92 16.86
CA GLU A 182 8.61 4.32 15.90
C GLU A 182 9.15 4.30 14.46
N ILE A 183 10.38 4.80 14.25
CA ILE A 183 11.07 4.72 12.95
C ILE A 183 11.27 3.26 12.49
N GLN A 184 11.63 2.36 13.40
CA GLN A 184 11.80 0.94 13.06
C GLN A 184 10.46 0.26 12.76
N GLU A 185 9.44 0.49 13.58
CA GLU A 185 8.09 -0.04 13.39
C GLU A 185 7.52 0.41 12.05
N MET A 186 7.57 1.71 11.75
CA MET A 186 7.14 2.25 10.46
C MET A 186 7.85 1.58 9.27
N LYS A 187 9.17 1.36 9.35
CA LYS A 187 9.94 0.70 8.28
C LYS A 187 9.53 -0.75 8.08
N VAL A 188 9.32 -1.48 9.18
CA VAL A 188 8.89 -2.87 9.13
C VAL A 188 7.48 -2.96 8.56
N ASP A 189 6.59 -2.05 8.93
CA ASP A 189 5.22 -2.05 8.44
C ASP A 189 5.13 -1.64 6.96
N ASP A 190 5.84 -0.60 6.50
CA ASP A 190 5.91 -0.27 5.06
C ASP A 190 6.48 -1.43 4.23
N ALA A 191 7.50 -2.13 4.74
CA ALA A 191 8.05 -3.32 4.07
C ALA A 191 7.03 -4.46 3.96
N LYS A 192 6.23 -4.72 5.01
CA LYS A 192 5.14 -5.72 4.96
C LYS A 192 4.05 -5.31 3.97
N MET A 193 3.66 -4.03 3.96
CA MET A 193 2.65 -3.52 3.03
C MET A 193 3.14 -3.61 1.58
N GLN A 194 4.41 -3.29 1.34
CA GLN A 194 5.06 -3.47 0.04
C GLN A 194 5.02 -4.94 -0.40
N GLN A 195 5.42 -5.86 0.48
CA GLN A 195 5.42 -7.29 0.17
C GLN A 195 4.00 -7.81 -0.14
N ALA A 196 3.01 -7.43 0.67
CA ALA A 196 1.62 -7.82 0.44
C ALA A 196 1.09 -7.28 -0.90
N TYR A 197 1.43 -6.04 -1.24
CA TYR A 197 1.08 -5.45 -2.54
C TYR A 197 1.73 -6.20 -3.72
N GLU A 198 3.00 -6.56 -3.61
CA GLU A 198 3.71 -7.33 -4.63
C GLU A 198 3.06 -8.70 -4.84
N THR A 199 2.81 -9.44 -3.76
CA THR A 199 2.14 -10.75 -3.83
C THR A 199 0.74 -10.65 -4.44
N THR A 200 -0.08 -9.69 -4.00
CA THR A 200 -1.44 -9.53 -4.55
C THR A 200 -1.43 -9.14 -6.03
N THR A 201 -0.44 -8.36 -6.47
CA THR A 201 -0.30 -7.98 -7.88
C THR A 201 0.18 -9.15 -8.73
N GLU A 202 1.09 -9.98 -8.22
CA GLU A 202 1.55 -11.21 -8.87
C GLU A 202 0.39 -12.22 -9.02
N ASP A 203 -0.34 -12.50 -7.94
CA ASP A 203 -1.49 -13.39 -7.95
C ASP A 203 -2.57 -12.91 -8.93
N ALA A 204 -2.82 -11.59 -8.99
CA ALA A 204 -3.75 -11.00 -9.94
C ALA A 204 -3.30 -11.17 -11.40
N ALA A 205 -2.00 -11.03 -11.67
CA ALA A 205 -1.44 -11.24 -13.00
C ALA A 205 -1.58 -12.71 -13.45
N GLU A 206 -1.29 -13.66 -12.56
CA GLU A 206 -1.48 -15.10 -12.83
C GLU A 206 -2.94 -15.46 -13.06
N LYS A 207 -3.84 -14.94 -12.20
CA LYS A 207 -5.28 -15.13 -12.34
C LYS A 207 -5.79 -14.58 -13.67
N ARG A 208 -5.39 -13.35 -14.02
CA ARG A 208 -5.76 -12.74 -15.32
C ARG A 208 -5.30 -13.58 -16.50
N ALA A 209 -4.07 -14.10 -16.46
CA ALA A 209 -3.55 -14.95 -17.54
C ALA A 209 -4.33 -16.27 -17.66
N THR A 210 -4.73 -16.86 -16.53
CA THR A 210 -5.54 -18.08 -16.50
C THR A 210 -6.95 -17.82 -17.01
N ASP A 211 -7.62 -16.79 -16.49
CA ASP A 211 -8.97 -16.42 -16.90
C ASP A 211 -9.02 -16.06 -18.40
N ALA A 212 -8.00 -15.38 -18.94
CA ALA A 212 -7.91 -15.08 -20.37
C ALA A 212 -7.83 -16.35 -21.24
N LYS A 213 -7.08 -17.38 -20.80
CA LYS A 213 -7.01 -18.67 -21.51
C LYS A 213 -8.36 -19.38 -21.46
N THR A 214 -8.96 -19.46 -20.27
CA THR A 214 -10.27 -20.09 -20.09
C THR A 214 -11.37 -19.41 -20.90
N LEU A 215 -11.30 -18.08 -21.02
CA LEU A 215 -12.22 -17.29 -21.85
C LEU A 215 -12.07 -17.70 -23.32
N ALA A 216 -10.86 -17.72 -23.86
CA ALA A 216 -10.61 -18.13 -25.24
C ALA A 216 -11.04 -19.58 -25.52
N GLU A 217 -10.78 -20.51 -24.60
CA GLU A 217 -11.21 -21.91 -24.71
C GLU A 217 -12.74 -22.04 -24.73
N LYS A 218 -13.43 -21.35 -23.82
CA LYS A 218 -14.90 -21.36 -23.76
C LYS A 218 -15.55 -20.68 -24.95
N GLU A 219 -14.97 -19.60 -25.46
CA GLU A 219 -15.43 -18.95 -26.70
C GLU A 219 -15.29 -19.89 -27.90
N ALA A 220 -14.17 -20.61 -28.01
CA ALA A 220 -13.98 -21.60 -29.07
C ALA A 220 -15.01 -22.74 -28.98
N VAL A 221 -15.23 -23.30 -27.78
CA VAL A 221 -16.23 -24.36 -27.57
C VAL A 221 -17.63 -23.87 -27.91
N LYS A 222 -17.99 -22.64 -27.50
CA LYS A 222 -19.28 -22.05 -27.82
C LYS A 222 -19.46 -21.88 -29.34
N ALA A 223 -18.44 -21.35 -30.03
CA ALA A 223 -18.47 -21.20 -31.48
C ALA A 223 -18.61 -22.54 -32.22
N ASP A 224 -17.91 -23.58 -31.76
CA ASP A 224 -18.02 -24.94 -32.31
C ASP A 224 -19.41 -25.57 -32.08
N MET A 225 -20.11 -25.19 -31.00
CA MET A 225 -21.48 -25.62 -30.73
C MET A 225 -22.50 -24.86 -31.59
N GLU A 226 -22.32 -23.55 -31.77
CA GLU A 226 -23.19 -22.73 -32.62
C GLU A 226 -23.06 -23.05 -34.12
N ALA A 227 -21.94 -23.66 -34.53
CA ALA A 227 -21.68 -24.05 -35.92
C ALA A 227 -22.25 -25.44 -36.31
N LYS A 228 -22.74 -26.22 -35.35
CA LYS A 228 -23.28 -27.58 -35.56
C LYS A 228 -24.80 -27.56 -35.61
#